data_AF-A0AAE1KJH2-F1
#
_entry.id   AF-A0AAE1KJH2-F1
#
_cell.length_a   1.000
_cell.length_b   1.000
_cell.length_c   1.000
_cell.angle_alpha   90.00
_cell.angle_beta   90.00
_cell.angle_gamma   90.00
#
_symmetry.space_group_name_H-M   'P 1'
#
loop_
_entity.id
_entity.type
_entity.pdbx_description
1 polymer ?
#
loop_
_entity_poly.entity_id
_entity_poly.type
_entity_poly.pdbx_seq_one_letter_code
_entity_poly.pdbx_strand_id
1 'polypeptide(L)'
;MDHQLRTTALKRFVVLLYDRTSSQEYVNEARNHFFTQSGRSIEAMPPTREALRQHIKRAAYQAGFCWGQMMIAHQQSSHRQVNGVGGYIGQPSRRQLRHAGN
;
A
#
# COMPACT_ATOMS: atom_id res chain seq x y z
N MET A 1 -12.88 16.60 14.21
CA MET A 1 -11.87 16.44 15.27
C MET A 1 -11.08 15.11 15.20
N ASP A 2 -11.23 14.25 14.17
CA ASP A 2 -10.70 12.84 14.23
C ASP A 2 -9.58 12.43 13.25
N HIS A 3 -9.08 13.32 12.40
CA HIS A 3 -8.01 12.93 11.46
C HIS A 3 -6.64 12.82 12.16
N GLN A 4 -6.42 13.67 13.16
CA GLN A 4 -5.18 13.71 13.95
C GLN A 4 -4.99 12.42 14.77
N LEU A 5 -6.06 11.91 15.38
CA LEU A 5 -6.04 10.75 16.29
C LEU A 5 -5.69 9.43 15.57
N ARG A 6 -6.23 9.22 14.36
CA ARG A 6 -5.92 8.04 13.54
C ARG A 6 -4.47 8.03 13.07
N THR A 7 -3.93 9.20 12.73
CA THR A 7 -2.53 9.29 12.29
C THR A 7 -1.54 9.22 13.45
N THR A 8 -1.88 9.66 14.67
CA THR A 8 -1.02 9.50 15.85
C THR A 8 -0.94 8.05 16.31
N ALA A 9 -2.06 7.32 16.34
CA ALA A 9 -2.05 5.89 16.68
C ALA A 9 -1.18 5.06 15.72
N LEU A 10 -1.25 5.33 14.40
CA LEU A 10 -0.42 4.66 13.40
C LEU A 10 1.07 4.99 13.55
N LYS A 11 1.42 6.26 13.81
CA LYS A 11 2.81 6.65 14.06
C LYS A 11 3.38 5.93 15.28
N ARG A 12 2.63 5.89 16.38
CA ARG A 12 3.05 5.21 17.62
C ARG A 12 3.18 3.70 17.44
N PHE A 13 2.23 3.09 16.72
CA PHE A 13 2.31 1.67 16.35
C PHE A 13 3.61 1.36 15.59
N VAL A 14 3.96 2.16 14.59
CA VAL A 14 5.19 1.94 13.81
C VAL A 14 6.44 2.12 14.69
N VAL A 15 6.48 3.11 15.59
CA VAL A 15 7.62 3.24 16.50
C VAL A 15 7.77 1.99 17.37
N LEU A 16 6.68 1.51 17.98
CA LEU A 16 6.69 0.32 18.83
C LEU A 16 6.96 -0.98 18.07
N LEU A 17 6.65 -1.03 16.78
CA LEU A 17 6.98 -2.16 15.90
C LEU A 17 8.49 -2.35 15.74
N TYR A 18 9.24 -1.24 15.67
CA TYR A 18 10.69 -1.27 15.52
C TYR A 18 11.41 -1.27 16.87
N ASP A 19 10.89 -0.58 17.88
CA ASP A 19 11.40 -0.58 19.25
C ASP A 19 10.26 -0.57 20.25
N ARG A 20 9.95 -1.76 20.78
CA ARG A 20 8.86 -1.99 21.73
C ARG A 20 9.05 -1.25 23.05
N THR A 21 10.28 -0.86 23.38
CA THR A 21 10.63 -0.11 24.59
C THR A 21 10.75 1.39 24.34
N SER A 22 10.54 1.84 23.11
CA SER A 22 10.74 3.24 22.74
C SER A 22 9.74 4.16 23.43
N SER A 23 10.24 5.22 24.06
CA SER A 23 9.43 6.35 24.54
C SER A 23 9.09 7.35 23.44
N GLN A 24 9.64 7.19 22.22
CA GLN A 24 9.47 8.16 21.14
C GLN A 24 8.04 8.13 20.58
N GLU A 25 7.38 9.29 20.51
CA GLU A 25 6.04 9.39 19.94
C GLU A 25 6.06 9.43 18.40
N TYR A 26 7.17 9.91 17.84
CA TYR A 26 7.29 10.23 16.43
C TYR A 26 8.35 9.39 15.73
N VAL A 27 8.06 9.05 14.47
CA VAL A 27 8.83 8.10 13.67
C VAL A 27 10.23 8.60 13.31
N ASN A 28 10.41 9.92 13.13
CA ASN A 28 11.71 10.48 12.78
C ASN A 28 12.65 10.49 13.99
N GLU A 29 12.11 10.72 15.17
CA GLU A 29 12.80 10.75 16.45
C GLU A 29 13.26 9.34 16.82
N ALA A 30 12.39 8.35 16.62
CA ALA A 30 12.77 6.94 16.66
C ALA A 30 13.87 6.64 15.62
N ARG A 31 13.73 7.10 14.36
CA ARG A 31 14.73 6.87 13.32
C ARG A 31 16.09 7.48 13.66
N ASN A 32 16.12 8.70 14.21
CA ASN A 32 17.34 9.36 14.63
C ASN A 32 18.03 8.59 15.76
N HIS A 33 17.26 8.15 16.75
CA HIS A 33 17.77 7.33 17.85
C HIS A 33 18.44 6.04 17.33
N PHE A 34 17.79 5.35 16.37
CA PHE A 34 18.37 4.18 15.71
C PHE A 34 19.63 4.50 14.90
N PHE A 35 19.67 5.67 14.25
CA PHE A 35 20.82 6.10 13.46
C PHE A 35 22.06 6.41 14.34
N THR A 36 21.84 6.95 15.53
CA THR A 36 22.92 7.29 16.47
C THR A 36 23.47 6.09 17.24
N GLN A 37 22.75 4.96 17.25
CA GLN A 37 23.20 3.74 17.93
C GLN A 37 24.09 2.90 17.02
N SER A 38 25.36 2.78 17.41
CA SER A 38 26.36 1.93 16.73
C SER A 38 25.90 0.47 16.63
N GLY A 39 26.18 -0.17 15.50
CA GLY A 39 25.99 -1.61 15.30
C GLY A 39 24.63 -2.05 14.77
N ARG A 40 23.69 -1.14 14.47
CA ARG A 40 22.40 -1.49 13.85
C ARG A 40 22.47 -1.42 12.32
N SER A 41 21.94 -2.45 11.65
CA SER A 41 21.78 -2.47 10.19
C SER A 41 20.85 -1.35 9.74
N ILE A 42 21.15 -0.74 8.59
CA ILE A 42 20.28 0.26 7.93
C ILE A 42 18.88 -0.31 7.63
N GLU A 43 18.77 -1.62 7.44
CA GLU A 43 17.49 -2.31 7.21
C GLU A 43 16.61 -2.35 8.47
N ALA A 44 17.21 -2.20 9.65
CA ALA A 44 16.49 -2.13 10.92
C ALA A 44 15.94 -0.72 11.22
N MET A 45 16.15 0.25 10.32
CA MET A 45 15.67 1.61 10.54
C MET A 45 14.15 1.73 10.31
N PRO A 46 13.41 2.38 11.23
CA PRO A 46 12.00 2.68 11.00
C PRO A 46 11.82 3.62 9.80
N PRO A 47 10.67 3.58 9.10
CA PRO A 47 10.42 4.44 7.94
C PRO A 47 10.47 5.92 8.32
N THR A 48 10.81 6.78 7.36
CA THR A 48 10.67 8.24 7.56
C THR A 48 9.19 8.63 7.66
N ARG A 49 8.89 9.79 8.24
CA ARG A 49 7.53 10.34 8.28
C ARG A 49 6.84 10.36 6.91
N GLU A 50 7.56 10.76 5.87
CA GLU A 50 7.02 10.81 4.50
C GLU A 50 6.83 9.42 3.90
N ALA A 51 7.76 8.49 4.15
CA ALA A 51 7.60 7.10 3.73
C ALA A 51 6.36 6.47 4.39
N LEU A 52 6.16 6.69 5.69
CA LEU A 52 4.97 6.24 6.41
C LEU A 52 3.68 6.84 5.81
N ARG A 53 3.68 8.15 5.52
CA ARG A 53 2.53 8.81 4.90
C ARG A 53 2.19 8.20 3.54
N GLN A 54 3.18 7.92 2.70
CA GLN A 54 2.95 7.27 1.41
C GLN A 54 2.51 5.82 1.56
N HIS A 55 3.04 5.09 2.55
CA HIS A 55 2.62 3.73 2.84
C HIS A 55 1.15 3.65 3.24
N ILE A 56 0.69 4.56 4.12
CA ILE A 56 -0.73 4.66 4.51
C ILE A 56 -1.61 4.95 3.29
N LYS A 57 -1.22 5.91 2.45
CA LYS A 57 -1.95 6.22 1.20
C LYS A 57 -2.05 5.01 0.28
N ARG A 58 -0.95 4.28 0.09
CA ARG A 58 -0.91 3.06 -0.72
C ARG A 58 -1.82 1.98 -0.13
N ALA A 59 -1.76 1.73 1.17
CA ALA A 59 -2.59 0.73 1.83
C ALA A 59 -4.09 1.04 1.70
N ALA A 60 -4.48 2.32 1.88
CA ALA A 60 -5.85 2.76 1.69
C ALA A 60 -6.31 2.60 0.23
N TYR A 61 -5.46 2.95 -0.73
CA TYR A 61 -5.74 2.75 -2.15
C TYR A 61 -5.92 1.26 -2.49
N GLN A 62 -5.03 0.39 -2.00
CA GLN A 62 -5.14 -1.04 -2.21
C GLN A 62 -6.46 -1.56 -1.63
N ALA A 63 -6.71 -1.35 -0.34
CA ALA A 63 -7.89 -1.88 0.35
C ALA A 63 -9.22 -1.35 -0.22
N GLY A 64 -9.31 -0.06 -0.52
CA GLY A 64 -10.55 0.55 -1.00
C GLY A 64 -10.75 0.38 -2.50
N PHE A 65 -9.74 0.74 -3.29
CA PHE A 65 -9.89 0.82 -4.75
C PHE A 65 -9.60 -0.52 -5.43
N CYS A 66 -8.41 -1.11 -5.23
CA CYS A 66 -8.05 -2.33 -5.95
C CYS A 66 -9.02 -3.48 -5.67
N TRP A 67 -9.35 -3.69 -4.39
CA TRP A 67 -10.29 -4.75 -4.00
C TRP A 67 -11.73 -4.44 -4.45
N GLY A 68 -12.17 -3.18 -4.36
CA GLY A 68 -13.46 -2.75 -4.90
C GLY A 68 -13.59 -3.03 -6.41
N GLN A 69 -12.57 -2.69 -7.19
CA GLN A 69 -12.55 -2.95 -8.63
C GLN A 69 -12.53 -4.44 -8.98
N MET A 70 -11.84 -5.26 -8.17
CA MET A 70 -11.84 -6.72 -8.35
C MET A 70 -13.24 -7.31 -8.22
N MET A 71 -14.04 -6.84 -7.26
CA MET A 71 -15.42 -7.31 -7.08
C MET A 71 -16.33 -6.89 -8.24
N ILE A 72 -16.19 -5.66 -8.74
CA ILE A 72 -16.93 -5.19 -9.92
C ILE A 72 -16.57 -6.04 -11.14
N ALA A 73 -15.28 -6.30 -11.37
CA ALA A 73 -14.82 -7.14 -12.48
C ALA A 73 -15.36 -8.58 -12.39
N HIS A 74 -15.39 -9.16 -11.19
CA HIS A 74 -15.95 -10.50 -10.95
C HIS A 74 -17.47 -10.56 -11.21
N GLN A 75 -18.21 -9.51 -10.84
CA GLN A 75 -19.64 -9.43 -11.12
C GLN A 75 -19.92 -9.25 -12.64
N GLN A 76 -19.08 -8.49 -13.33
CA GLN A 76 -19.21 -8.30 -14.78
C GLN A 76 -18.87 -9.57 -15.57
N SER A 77 -17.86 -10.34 -15.13
CA SER A 77 -17.54 -11.62 -15.77
C SER A 77 -18.63 -12.66 -15.55
N SER A 78 -19.23 -12.73 -14.36
CA SER A 78 -20.35 -13.63 -14.07
C SER A 78 -21.62 -13.27 -14.84
N HIS A 79 -21.96 -11.98 -15.00
CA HIS A 79 -23.09 -11.57 -15.86
C HIS A 79 -22.82 -11.81 -17.35
N ARG A 80 -21.55 -11.80 -17.79
CA ARG A 80 -21.16 -12.08 -19.18
C ARG A 80 -21.20 -13.58 -19.51
N GLN A 81 -20.94 -14.45 -18.53
CA GLN A 81 -21.00 -15.91 -18.70
C GLN A 81 -22.44 -16.42 -18.92
N VAL A 82 -23.46 -15.74 -18.39
CA VAL A 82 -24.87 -16.20 -18.51
C VAL A 82 -25.46 -15.99 -19.92
N ASN A 83 -24.79 -15.23 -20.80
CA ASN A 83 -25.26 -14.95 -22.17
C ASN A 83 -24.35 -15.53 -23.27
N GLY A 84 -23.38 -16.38 -22.92
CA GLY A 84 -22.39 -16.90 -23.87
C GLY A 84 -22.53 -18.40 -24.11
N VAL A 85 -23.37 -18.80 -25.05
CA VAL A 85 -23.33 -20.15 -25.61
C VAL A 85 -22.06 -20.27 -26.46
N GLY A 86 -21.03 -20.95 -25.95
CA GLY A 86 -19.89 -21.49 -26.71
C GLY A 86 -18.80 -20.51 -27.16
N GLY A 87 -17.54 -20.80 -26.80
CA GLY A 87 -16.36 -20.26 -27.50
C GLY A 87 -15.16 -19.96 -26.61
N TYR A 88 -14.28 -20.95 -26.41
CA TYR A 88 -12.94 -20.73 -25.89
C TYR A 88 -12.05 -20.08 -26.96
N ILE A 89 -12.05 -18.75 -27.12
CA ILE A 89 -11.00 -18.09 -27.92
C ILE A 89 -10.73 -16.67 -27.40
N GLY A 90 -9.49 -16.45 -26.91
CA GLY A 90 -8.87 -15.12 -26.83
C GLY A 90 -8.96 -14.39 -25.48
N GLN A 91 -7.97 -14.57 -24.62
CA GLN A 91 -7.63 -13.56 -23.62
C GLN A 91 -7.21 -12.26 -24.34
N PRO A 92 -7.72 -11.06 -23.97
CA PRO A 92 -7.09 -9.84 -24.44
C PRO A 92 -5.82 -9.61 -23.64
N SER A 93 -4.68 -9.87 -24.29
CA SER A 93 -3.35 -9.54 -23.82
C SER A 93 -3.26 -8.04 -23.53
N ARG A 94 -3.08 -7.67 -22.25
CA ARG A 94 -2.65 -6.32 -21.85
C ARG A 94 -1.23 -6.11 -22.38
N ARG A 95 -1.12 -5.69 -23.65
CA ARG A 95 -0.03 -4.91 -24.29
C ARG A 95 0.08 -5.34 -25.75
N GLN A 96 -0.33 -4.48 -26.67
CA GLN A 96 0.40 -4.19 -27.92
C GLN A 96 0.17 -2.71 -28.27
N LEU A 97 1.19 -1.87 -28.09
CA LEU A 97 2.09 -1.31 -29.13
C LEU A 97 1.49 -0.01 -29.71
N ARG A 98 1.99 1.18 -29.39
CA ARG A 98 3.18 1.84 -29.98
C ARG A 98 3.26 1.69 -31.51
N HIS A 99 3.21 2.85 -32.20
CA HIS A 99 3.58 3.17 -33.59
C HIS A 99 2.46 2.99 -34.66
N ALA A 100 2.20 3.86 -35.64
CA ALA A 100 2.82 5.12 -36.12
C ALA A 100 1.93 5.76 -37.24
N GLY A 101 2.29 6.98 -37.68
CA GLY A 101 1.93 7.61 -38.97
C GLY A 101 1.29 9.00 -38.78
N ASN A 102 1.79 10.12 -39.30
CA ASN A 102 2.74 10.39 -40.39
C ASN A 102 3.50 11.68 -40.08
#